data_AF-A0AAU7TKE7-F1
#
_entry.id   AF-A0AAU7TKE7-F1
#
_cell.length_a   1.000
_cell.length_b   1.000
_cell.length_c   1.000
_cell.angle_alpha   90.00
_cell.angle_beta   90.00
_cell.angle_gamma   90.00
#
_symmetry.space_group_name_H-M   'P 1'
#
loop_
_entity.id
_entity.type
_entity.pdbx_description
1 polymer ?
#
loop_
_entity_poly.entity_id
_entity_poly.type
_entity_poly.pdbx_seq_one_letter_code
_entity_poly.pdbx_strand_id
1 'polypeptide(L)'
;MTRLFVVTGAPGSGKSTVVPELVRLSPGNLVVMDMDELLDDNGRLLGIDIASPTAEPIWPAYNGLWLRITELIRRSGIPVLLLTPGLPSQLPEGRWLHLDCADAVRRKRLAQRGWAEDQIAEALADAAEIRKLVPRSVRGDVAPERCAKSILEWLRGERFGKTLSLWGRFRS
;
A
#
# COMPACT_ATOMS: atom_id res chain seq x y z
N MET A 1 5.08 19.00 9.13
CA MET A 1 4.41 17.68 9.23
C MET A 1 5.27 16.64 8.54
N THR A 2 5.45 15.46 9.14
CA THR A 2 6.17 14.35 8.49
C THR A 2 5.40 13.78 7.31
N ARG A 3 6.07 12.99 6.46
CA ARG A 3 5.53 12.51 5.19
C ARG A 3 4.63 11.27 5.38
N LEU A 4 3.61 11.16 4.52
CA LEU A 4 2.76 9.99 4.36
C LEU A 4 3.20 9.33 3.06
N PHE A 5 3.50 8.05 3.17
CA PHE A 5 3.78 7.18 2.05
C PHE A 5 2.64 6.20 1.92
N VAL A 6 2.24 5.91 0.68
CA VAL A 6 1.14 5.00 0.40
C VAL A 6 1.63 3.92 -0.55
N VAL A 7 1.48 2.66 -0.15
CA VAL A 7 1.68 1.51 -1.01
C VAL A 7 0.30 0.94 -1.33
N THR A 8 -0.16 1.20 -2.55
CA THR A 8 -1.40 0.62 -3.05
C THR A 8 -1.15 -0.74 -3.69
N GLY A 9 -2.14 -1.62 -3.64
CA GLY A 9 -2.13 -2.82 -4.46
C GLY A 9 -3.44 -3.57 -4.31
N ALA A 10 -3.94 -4.07 -5.44
CA ALA A 10 -5.14 -4.89 -5.49
C ALA A 10 -5.02 -6.13 -4.58
N PRO A 11 -6.15 -6.75 -4.17
CA PRO A 11 -6.14 -8.02 -3.46
C PRO A 11 -5.19 -9.06 -4.11
N GLY A 12 -4.46 -9.80 -3.28
CA GLY A 12 -3.49 -10.80 -3.74
C GLY A 12 -2.11 -10.26 -4.17
N SER A 13 -1.88 -8.95 -4.16
CA SER A 13 -0.58 -8.35 -4.51
C SER A 13 0.56 -8.72 -3.54
N GLY A 14 0.24 -8.96 -2.27
CA GLY A 14 1.20 -9.32 -1.22
C GLY A 14 1.37 -8.29 -0.10
N LYS A 15 0.47 -7.30 0.03
CA LYS A 15 0.50 -6.26 1.09
C LYS A 15 0.71 -6.86 2.49
N SER A 16 -0.23 -7.67 2.96
CA SER A 16 -0.15 -8.25 4.32
C SER A 16 1.06 -9.18 4.51
N THR A 17 1.62 -9.75 3.43
CA THR A 17 2.84 -10.57 3.50
C THR A 17 4.10 -9.73 3.65
N VAL A 18 4.12 -8.48 3.15
CA VAL A 18 5.30 -7.59 3.23
C VAL A 18 5.34 -6.79 4.53
N VAL A 19 4.20 -6.58 5.20
CA VAL A 19 4.09 -5.82 6.46
C VAL A 19 5.08 -6.29 7.54
N PRO A 20 5.19 -7.59 7.89
CA PRO A 20 6.12 -8.04 8.93
C PRO A 20 7.58 -7.71 8.60
N GLU A 21 7.96 -7.81 7.32
CA GLU A 21 9.32 -7.49 6.87
C GLU A 21 9.60 -5.99 6.91
N LEU A 22 8.61 -5.14 6.55
CA LEU A 22 8.75 -3.69 6.64
C LEU A 22 8.97 -3.24 8.10
N VAL A 23 8.21 -3.80 9.04
CA VAL A 23 8.35 -3.53 10.48
C VAL A 23 9.72 -3.99 10.98
N ARG A 24 10.11 -5.23 10.66
CA ARG A 24 11.41 -5.81 11.07
C ARG A 24 12.61 -5.01 10.55
N LEU A 25 12.54 -4.52 9.31
CA LEU A 25 13.64 -3.81 8.65
C LEU A 25 13.69 -2.31 8.97
N SER A 26 12.67 -1.74 9.64
CA SER A 26 12.58 -0.29 9.92
C SER A 26 12.33 0.06 11.39
N PRO A 27 13.04 -0.55 12.36
CA PRO A 27 12.75 -0.33 13.78
C PRO A 27 12.91 1.15 14.15
N GLY A 28 11.86 1.72 14.77
CA GLY A 28 11.86 3.08 15.34
C GLY A 28 11.87 4.24 14.33
N ASN A 29 11.87 3.97 13.02
CA ASN A 29 12.05 5.00 11.98
C ASN A 29 10.84 5.19 11.05
N LEU A 30 9.85 4.29 11.14
CA LEU A 30 8.68 4.28 10.27
C LEU A 30 7.54 3.57 11.01
N VAL A 31 6.35 4.16 11.01
CA VAL A 31 5.13 3.40 11.34
C VAL A 31 4.61 2.78 10.05
N VAL A 32 4.44 1.46 10.06
CA VAL A 32 3.82 0.70 8.96
C VAL A 32 2.40 0.36 9.40
N MET A 33 1.43 0.60 8.53
CA MET A 33 0.02 0.30 8.79
C MET A 33 -0.58 -0.37 7.55
N ASP A 34 -1.41 -1.38 7.74
CA ASP A 34 -2.20 -1.97 6.67
C ASP A 34 -3.68 -1.63 6.88
N MET A 35 -4.31 -1.07 5.86
CA MET A 35 -5.72 -0.68 5.90
C MET A 35 -6.64 -1.86 6.22
N ASP A 36 -6.19 -3.08 5.95
CA ASP A 36 -6.92 -4.31 6.25
C ASP A 36 -6.91 -4.68 7.76
N GLU A 37 -6.06 -4.05 8.61
CA GLU A 37 -5.91 -4.40 10.03
C GLU A 37 -7.09 -3.99 10.92
N LEU A 38 -7.89 -3.00 10.50
CA LEU A 38 -9.11 -2.62 11.21
C LEU A 38 -10.34 -3.38 10.70
N LEU A 39 -10.17 -4.27 9.72
CA LEU A 39 -11.24 -5.13 9.27
C LEU A 39 -11.35 -6.29 10.26
N ASP A 40 -12.58 -6.56 10.69
CA ASP A 40 -12.88 -7.74 11.49
C ASP A 40 -14.01 -8.53 10.83
N ASP A 41 -13.93 -9.85 10.92
CA ASP A 41 -14.83 -10.78 10.23
C ASP A 41 -16.31 -10.66 10.64
N ASN A 42 -16.61 -9.89 11.69
CA ASN A 42 -17.96 -9.76 12.24
C ASN A 42 -18.45 -8.30 12.30
N GLY A 43 -17.73 -7.37 11.68
CA GLY A 43 -18.04 -5.94 11.70
C GLY A 43 -18.14 -5.31 13.09
N ARG A 44 -17.48 -5.85 14.12
CA ARG A 44 -17.61 -5.38 15.52
C ARG A 44 -17.10 -3.96 15.69
N LEU A 45 -16.00 -3.62 15.03
CA LEU A 45 -15.38 -2.31 15.13
C LEU A 45 -16.17 -1.25 14.35
N LEU A 46 -16.66 -1.60 13.16
CA LEU A 46 -17.32 -0.67 12.24
C LEU A 46 -18.85 -0.71 12.31
N GLY A 47 -19.42 -1.65 13.08
CA GLY A 47 -20.85 -1.94 13.12
C GLY A 47 -21.39 -2.61 11.84
N ILE A 48 -20.52 -2.93 10.89
CA ILE A 48 -20.83 -3.52 9.59
C ILE A 48 -19.67 -4.38 9.13
N ASP A 49 -19.97 -5.52 8.50
CA ASP A 49 -18.98 -6.27 7.72
C ASP A 49 -18.62 -5.45 6.48
N ILE A 50 -17.45 -4.83 6.50
CA ILE A 50 -17.02 -3.93 5.42
C ILE A 50 -16.56 -4.68 4.16
N ALA A 51 -16.31 -6.00 4.26
CA ALA A 51 -15.99 -6.84 3.11
C ALA A 51 -17.27 -7.25 2.34
N SER A 52 -18.46 -7.00 2.92
CA SER A 52 -19.74 -7.17 2.24
C SER A 52 -19.95 -6.09 1.16
N PRO A 53 -20.53 -6.44 0.00
CA PRO A 53 -20.96 -5.45 -1.00
C PRO A 53 -21.89 -4.37 -0.43
N THR A 54 -22.66 -4.69 0.63
CA THR A 54 -23.56 -3.72 1.28
C THR A 54 -22.82 -2.58 1.97
N ALA A 55 -21.51 -2.70 2.20
CA ALA A 55 -20.68 -1.68 2.81
C ALA A 55 -20.11 -0.67 1.79
N GLU A 56 -20.43 -0.80 0.49
CA GLU A 56 -19.98 0.13 -0.56
C GLU A 56 -20.09 1.63 -0.14
N PRO A 57 -21.22 2.09 0.45
CA PRO A 57 -21.38 3.51 0.81
C PRO A 57 -20.48 3.97 1.98
N ILE A 58 -19.87 3.04 2.72
CA ILE A 58 -19.08 3.33 3.93
C ILE A 58 -17.60 3.56 3.60
N TRP A 59 -17.11 3.06 2.45
CA TRP A 59 -15.70 3.19 2.06
C TRP A 59 -15.16 4.63 2.08
N PRO A 60 -15.89 5.67 1.62
CA PRO A 60 -15.41 7.05 1.73
C PRO A 60 -15.15 7.49 3.18
N ALA A 61 -16.04 7.12 4.10
CA ALA A 61 -15.87 7.42 5.52
C ALA A 61 -14.71 6.63 6.14
N TYR A 62 -14.57 5.37 5.76
CA TYR A 62 -13.45 4.51 6.18
C TYR A 62 -12.09 5.06 5.70
N ASN A 63 -12.00 5.52 4.46
CA ASN A 63 -10.82 6.21 3.93
C ASN A 63 -10.50 7.49 4.74
N GLY A 64 -11.53 8.27 5.07
CA GLY A 64 -11.38 9.46 5.91
C GLY A 64 -10.88 9.15 7.34
N LEU A 65 -11.29 8.02 7.92
CA LEU A 65 -10.78 7.53 9.21
C LEU A 65 -9.28 7.25 9.13
N TRP A 66 -8.82 6.53 8.11
CA TRP A 66 -7.39 6.24 7.93
C TRP A 66 -6.55 7.49 7.72
N LEU A 67 -7.03 8.48 6.96
CA LEU A 67 -6.34 9.78 6.86
C LEU A 67 -6.18 10.45 8.22
N ARG A 68 -7.22 10.42 9.07
CA ARG A 68 -7.14 10.95 10.45
C ARG A 68 -6.14 10.17 11.31
N ILE A 69 -6.16 8.83 11.26
CA ILE A 69 -5.23 8.00 12.05
C ILE A 69 -3.78 8.29 11.64
N THR A 70 -3.48 8.29 10.35
CA THR A 70 -2.12 8.55 9.87
C THR A 70 -1.64 9.97 10.21
N GLU A 71 -2.53 10.96 10.16
CA GLU A 71 -2.22 12.34 10.55
C GLU A 71 -1.92 12.46 12.05
N LEU A 72 -2.65 11.76 12.94
CA LEU A 72 -2.36 11.76 14.38
C LEU A 72 -0.92 11.29 14.67
N ILE A 73 -0.46 10.25 13.98
CA ILE A 73 0.89 9.72 14.13
C ILE A 73 1.92 10.69 13.54
N ARG A 74 1.65 11.26 12.36
CA ARG A 74 2.56 12.22 11.73
C ARG A 74 2.78 13.49 12.56
N ARG A 75 1.83 13.89 13.39
CA ARG A 75 2.01 15.02 14.33
C ARG A 75 3.10 14.78 15.36
N SER A 76 3.43 13.53 15.68
CA SER A 76 4.53 13.20 16.59
C SER A 76 5.91 13.23 15.92
N GLY A 77 5.99 13.60 14.64
CA GLY A 77 7.26 13.68 13.91
C GLY A 77 7.75 12.34 13.36
N ILE A 78 6.91 11.30 13.33
CA ILE A 78 7.24 9.99 12.77
C ILE A 78 6.59 9.86 11.38
N PRO A 79 7.31 9.41 10.34
CA PRO A 79 6.71 9.14 9.03
C PRO A 79 5.82 7.88 9.08
N VAL A 80 4.80 7.86 8.23
CA VAL A 80 3.85 6.75 8.13
C VAL A 80 3.89 6.15 6.72
N LEU A 81 3.91 4.82 6.64
CA LEU A 81 3.67 4.04 5.44
C LEU A 81 2.32 3.31 5.59
N LEU A 82 1.34 3.70 4.79
CA LEU A 82 0.02 3.06 4.72
C LEU A 82 -0.04 2.11 3.53
N LEU A 83 -0.39 0.85 3.78
CA LEU A 83 -0.76 -0.12 2.75
C LEU A 83 -2.28 -0.09 2.56
N THR A 84 -2.76 -0.06 1.32
CA THR A 84 -4.20 0.10 1.03
C THR A 84 -4.59 -0.53 -0.32
N PRO A 85 -5.83 -0.98 -0.51
CA PRO A 85 -6.36 -1.24 -1.85
C PRO A 85 -6.77 0.05 -2.59
N GLY A 86 -6.85 1.18 -1.88
CA GLY A 86 -7.39 2.44 -2.41
C GLY A 86 -6.56 3.09 -3.51
N LEU A 87 -7.18 4.07 -4.17
CA LEU A 87 -6.62 4.85 -5.27
C LEU A 87 -6.25 6.27 -4.82
N PRO A 88 -5.36 6.97 -5.56
CA PRO A 88 -5.04 8.37 -5.27
C PRO A 88 -6.25 9.30 -5.23
N SER A 89 -7.31 9.03 -6.00
CA SER A 89 -8.55 9.82 -5.96
C SER A 89 -9.36 9.63 -4.66
N GLN A 90 -9.17 8.51 -3.96
CA GLN A 90 -9.87 8.16 -2.73
C GLN A 90 -9.09 8.59 -1.48
N LEU A 91 -7.76 8.66 -1.59
CA LEU A 91 -6.83 9.08 -0.55
C LEU A 91 -5.86 10.10 -1.16
N PRO A 92 -6.23 11.38 -1.32
CA PRO A 92 -5.44 12.34 -2.11
C PRO A 92 -4.10 12.74 -1.49
N GLU A 93 -3.79 12.27 -0.29
CA GLU A 93 -2.56 12.59 0.43
C GLU A 93 -1.44 11.57 0.20
N GLY A 94 -0.21 12.06 0.34
CA GLY A 94 0.98 11.23 0.37
C GLY A 94 1.59 10.90 -0.99
N ARG A 95 2.69 10.17 -0.96
CA ARG A 95 3.40 9.72 -2.16
C ARG A 95 3.09 8.26 -2.41
N TRP A 96 2.81 7.93 -3.66
CA TRP A 96 2.26 6.64 -4.04
C TRP A 96 3.31 5.72 -4.64
N LEU A 97 3.22 4.45 -4.26
CA LEU A 97 3.92 3.32 -4.85
C LEU A 97 2.92 2.20 -5.07
N HIS A 98 3.01 1.52 -6.20
CA HIS A 98 2.20 0.34 -6.48
C HIS A 98 2.97 -0.93 -6.09
N LEU A 99 2.34 -1.82 -5.32
CA LEU A 99 2.77 -3.19 -5.10
C LEU A 99 1.98 -4.11 -6.02
N ASP A 100 2.65 -4.70 -7.01
CA ASP A 100 1.99 -5.51 -8.03
C ASP A 100 2.58 -6.92 -8.17
N CYS A 101 1.78 -7.82 -8.72
CA CYS A 101 2.20 -9.13 -9.19
C CYS A 101 1.51 -9.45 -10.52
N ALA A 102 2.09 -10.38 -11.27
CA ALA A 102 1.47 -10.88 -12.49
C ALA A 102 0.08 -11.47 -12.20
N ASP A 103 -0.86 -11.29 -13.12
CA ASP A 103 -2.26 -11.69 -12.94
C ASP A 103 -2.44 -13.20 -12.69
N ALA A 104 -1.60 -14.04 -13.29
CA ALA A 104 -1.58 -15.47 -13.01
C ALA A 104 -1.22 -15.77 -11.54
N VAL A 105 -0.29 -15.00 -10.95
CA VAL A 105 0.10 -15.14 -9.54
C VAL A 105 -1.04 -14.66 -8.64
N ARG A 106 -1.69 -13.55 -8.98
CA ARG A 106 -2.86 -13.02 -8.24
C ARG A 106 -4.00 -14.02 -8.23
N ARG A 107 -4.42 -14.52 -9.40
CA ARG A 107 -5.45 -15.56 -9.54
C ARG A 107 -5.14 -16.76 -8.67
N LYS A 108 -3.92 -17.30 -8.76
CA LYS A 108 -3.49 -18.44 -7.95
C LYS A 108 -3.61 -18.16 -6.45
N ARG A 109 -3.12 -17.01 -5.98
CA ARG A 109 -3.15 -16.63 -4.55
C ARG A 109 -4.57 -16.46 -4.03
N LEU A 110 -5.46 -15.83 -4.80
CA LEU A 110 -6.84 -15.60 -4.39
C LEU A 110 -7.65 -16.91 -4.42
N ALA A 111 -7.48 -17.75 -5.45
CA ALA A 111 -8.09 -19.07 -5.50
C ALA A 111 -7.65 -19.96 -4.31
N GLN A 112 -6.37 -19.89 -3.91
CA GLN A 112 -5.87 -20.58 -2.71
C GLN A 112 -6.50 -20.09 -1.40
N ARG A 113 -7.08 -18.88 -1.39
CA ARG A 113 -7.84 -18.33 -0.26
C ARG A 113 -9.32 -18.66 -0.33
N GLY A 114 -9.76 -19.40 -1.34
CA GLY A 114 -11.17 -19.77 -1.55
C GLY A 114 -12.04 -18.66 -2.12
N TRP A 115 -11.46 -17.62 -2.73
CA TRP A 115 -12.24 -16.58 -3.40
C TRP A 115 -12.97 -17.14 -4.63
N ALA A 116 -14.20 -16.66 -4.85
CA ALA A 116 -14.98 -17.01 -6.03
C ALA A 116 -14.41 -16.33 -7.30
N GLU A 117 -14.70 -16.90 -8.48
CA GLU A 117 -14.12 -16.42 -9.75
C GLU A 117 -14.53 -14.98 -10.10
N ASP A 118 -15.72 -14.55 -9.71
CA ASP A 118 -16.20 -13.17 -9.85
C ASP A 118 -15.37 -12.19 -8.98
N GLN A 119 -15.13 -12.53 -7.71
CA GLN A 119 -14.27 -11.74 -6.82
C GLN A 119 -12.82 -11.67 -7.33
N ILE A 120 -12.32 -12.76 -7.93
CA ILE A 120 -11.00 -12.79 -8.56
C ILE A 120 -10.97 -11.88 -9.80
N ALA A 121 -12.04 -11.88 -10.60
CA ALA A 121 -12.14 -11.01 -11.77
C ALA A 121 -12.17 -9.52 -11.37
N GLU A 122 -12.89 -9.17 -10.31
CA GLU A 122 -12.89 -7.82 -9.73
C GLU A 122 -11.48 -7.41 -9.27
N ALA A 123 -10.79 -8.26 -8.50
CA ALA A 123 -9.42 -7.97 -8.06
C ALA A 123 -8.42 -7.82 -9.23
N LEU A 124 -8.65 -8.49 -10.36
CA LEU A 124 -7.87 -8.31 -11.58
C LEU A 124 -8.19 -6.96 -12.27
N ALA A 125 -9.46 -6.56 -12.28
CA ALA A 125 -9.87 -5.25 -12.79
C ALA A 125 -9.26 -4.12 -11.95
N ASP A 126 -9.28 -4.24 -10.63
CA ASP A 126 -8.62 -3.30 -9.71
C ASP A 126 -7.12 -3.20 -10.00
N ALA A 127 -6.44 -4.33 -10.19
CA ALA A 127 -5.02 -4.35 -10.52
C ALA A 127 -4.74 -3.62 -11.85
N ALA A 128 -5.58 -3.85 -12.86
CA ALA A 128 -5.47 -3.17 -14.14
C ALA A 128 -5.68 -1.65 -14.00
N GLU A 129 -6.59 -1.21 -13.14
CA GLU A 129 -6.85 0.20 -12.90
C GLU A 129 -5.70 0.87 -12.14
N ILE A 130 -5.20 0.24 -11.07
CA ILE A 130 -4.07 0.75 -10.28
C ILE A 130 -2.83 0.93 -11.16
N ARG A 131 -2.55 0.01 -12.10
CA ARG A 131 -1.42 0.14 -13.06
C ARG A 131 -1.48 1.42 -13.89
N LYS A 132 -2.68 1.92 -14.20
CA LYS A 132 -2.86 3.18 -14.95
C LYS A 132 -2.61 4.40 -14.08
N LEU A 133 -3.04 4.34 -12.82
CA LEU A 133 -3.07 5.49 -11.90
C LEU A 133 -1.77 5.66 -11.10
N VAL A 134 -1.03 4.57 -10.85
CA VAL A 134 0.20 4.57 -10.05
C VAL A 134 1.33 3.88 -10.82
N PRO A 135 2.06 4.61 -11.68
CA PRO A 135 2.98 4.01 -12.65
C PRO A 135 4.25 3.43 -12.00
N ARG A 136 4.68 3.95 -10.85
CA ARG A 136 5.85 3.41 -10.15
C ARG A 136 5.45 2.18 -9.35
N SER A 137 6.02 1.03 -9.71
CA SER A 137 5.68 -0.26 -9.11
C SER A 137 6.88 -0.98 -8.51
N VAL A 138 6.65 -1.77 -7.47
CA VAL A 138 7.53 -2.81 -6.94
C VAL A 138 6.87 -4.18 -7.08
N ARG A 139 7.70 -5.21 -7.20
CA ARG A 139 7.23 -6.60 -7.37
C ARG A 139 6.83 -7.22 -6.03
N GLY A 140 5.63 -7.75 -5.96
CA GLY A 140 5.07 -8.54 -4.86
C GLY A 140 5.08 -10.06 -5.09
N ASP A 141 5.64 -10.51 -6.21
CA ASP A 141 5.85 -11.92 -6.57
C ASP A 141 7.29 -12.40 -6.32
N VAL A 142 8.06 -11.65 -5.53
CA VAL A 142 9.39 -12.02 -5.02
C VAL A 142 9.31 -12.36 -3.53
N ALA A 143 10.43 -12.80 -2.94
CA ALA A 143 10.52 -13.02 -1.50
C ALA A 143 10.09 -11.75 -0.73
N PRO A 144 9.25 -11.86 0.32
CA PRO A 144 8.71 -10.71 1.05
C PRO A 144 9.79 -9.73 1.53
N GLU A 145 10.90 -10.23 2.04
CA GLU A 145 12.03 -9.40 2.48
C GLU A 145 12.60 -8.55 1.33
N ARG A 146 12.71 -9.12 0.12
CA ARG A 146 13.21 -8.41 -1.06
C ARG A 146 12.25 -7.31 -1.49
N CYS A 147 10.94 -7.58 -1.45
CA CYS A 147 9.91 -6.59 -1.72
C CYS A 147 9.98 -5.44 -0.70
N ALA A 148 10.06 -5.76 0.59
CA ALA A 148 10.20 -4.78 1.66
C ALA A 148 11.43 -3.89 1.45
N LYS A 149 12.59 -4.48 1.13
CA LYS A 149 13.81 -3.71 0.81
C LYS A 149 13.60 -2.72 -0.34
N SER A 150 12.93 -3.12 -1.42
CA SER A 150 12.61 -2.22 -2.55
C SER A 150 11.67 -1.08 -2.16
N ILE A 151 10.67 -1.33 -1.31
CA ILE A 151 9.80 -0.29 -0.76
C ILE A 151 10.63 0.69 0.09
N LEU A 152 11.47 0.19 0.99
CA LEU A 152 12.32 1.02 1.85
C LEU A 152 13.37 1.82 1.06
N GLU A 153 13.89 1.28 -0.04
CA GLU A 153 14.74 2.03 -0.97
C GLU A 153 13.99 3.20 -1.62
N TRP A 154 12.74 2.99 -2.03
CA TRP A 154 11.89 4.05 -2.54
C TRP A 154 11.61 5.16 -1.50
N LEU A 155 11.40 4.78 -0.24
CA LEU A 155 11.30 5.71 0.89
C LEU A 155 12.60 6.48 1.10
N ARG A 156 13.77 5.80 1.06
CA ARG A 156 15.09 6.43 1.26
C ARG A 156 15.52 7.32 0.10
N GLY A 157 15.07 7.05 -1.11
CA GLY A 157 15.27 7.93 -2.27
C GLY A 157 14.77 9.36 -2.04
N GLU A 158 13.98 9.59 -0.98
CA GLU A 158 13.64 10.92 -0.49
C GLU A 158 14.59 11.52 0.55
N ARG A 159 15.26 10.70 1.37
CA ARG A 159 16.24 11.21 2.35
C ARG A 159 17.42 11.89 1.67
N PHE A 160 17.72 11.49 0.43
CA PHE A 160 18.78 12.07 -0.40
C PHE A 160 18.26 12.98 -1.51
N GLY A 161 17.15 13.70 -1.27
CA GLY A 161 16.70 14.80 -2.11
C GLY A 161 17.66 16.01 -2.12
N LYS A 162 18.95 15.79 -2.37
CA LYS A 162 19.76 16.68 -3.20
C LYS A 162 19.79 16.03 -4.57
N THR A 163 19.26 16.76 -5.55
CA THR A 163 19.54 16.61 -6.97
C THR A 163 20.93 15.98 -7.15
N LEU A 164 21.01 14.84 -7.86
CA LEU A 164 22.22 14.46 -8.58
C LEU A 164 22.47 15.58 -9.58
N SER A 165 23.06 16.68 -9.10
CA SER A 165 23.57 17.73 -9.93
C SER A 165 24.61 17.07 -10.81
N LEU A 166 24.31 17.03 -12.10
CA LEU A 166 25.24 16.86 -13.21
C LEU A 166 26.52 17.66 -12.94
N TRP A 167 27.52 17.07 -12.30
CA TRP A 167 28.88 17.59 -12.25
C TRP A 167 29.84 16.41 -12.40
N GLY A 168 30.57 16.41 -13.51
CA GLY A 168 31.63 15.44 -13.78
C GLY A 168 31.94 15.13 -15.24
N ARG A 169 31.25 15.74 -16.22
CA ARG A 169 31.73 15.74 -17.62
C ARG A 169 32.05 17.17 -18.02
N PHE A 170 33.25 17.36 -18.55
CA PHE A 170 33.88 18.60 -19.01
C PHE A 170 34.61 19.44 -17.95
N ARG A 171 35.79 18.96 -17.53
CA ARG A 171 37.02 19.76 -17.52
C ARG A 171 38.22 18.84 -17.80
N SER A 172 38.70 18.87 -19.04
CA SER A 172 40.09 18.64 -19.42
C SER A 172 40.59 19.94 -20.03
#